data_AF-A0A392PCZ1-F1
#
_entry.id   AF-A0A392PCZ1-F1
#
_cell.length_a   1.000
_cell.length_b   1.000
_cell.length_c   1.000
_cell.angle_alpha   90.00
_cell.angle_beta   90.00
_cell.angle_gamma   90.00
#
_symmetry.space_group_name_H-M   'P 1'
#
loop_
_entity.id
_entity.type
_entity.pdbx_description
1 polymer ?
#
loop_
_entity_poly.entity_id
_entity_poly.type
_entity_poly.pdbx_seq_one_letter_code
_entity_poly.pdbx_strand_id
1 'polypeptide(L)' 'APICYAHLAATQLGQFMKFEDKSETSSSHGGLSAAGAVPVPQLPKLQDNVCNSMFFC' A
#
# COMPACT_ATOMS: atom_id res chain seq x y z
N ALA A 1 -9.93 -21.63 -2.12
CA ALA A 1 -9.15 -21.39 -0.90
C ALA A 1 -9.15 -19.89 -0.58
N PRO A 2 -10.09 -19.39 0.25
CA PRO A 2 -10.27 -17.94 0.45
C PRO A 2 -9.11 -17.26 1.21
N ILE A 3 -8.51 -17.95 2.18
CA ILE A 3 -7.42 -17.40 3.02
C ILE A 3 -6.10 -17.27 2.25
N CYS A 4 -5.82 -18.19 1.34
CA CYS A 4 -4.59 -18.18 0.53
C CYS A 4 -4.58 -16.96 -0.40
N TYR A 5 -5.69 -16.67 -1.08
CA TYR A 5 -5.82 -15.52 -1.98
C TYR A 5 -5.72 -14.18 -1.23
N ALA A 6 -6.32 -14.08 -0.04
CA ALA A 6 -6.18 -12.90 0.80
C ALA A 6 -4.70 -12.62 1.15
N HIS A 7 -3.92 -13.67 1.48
CA HIS A 7 -2.49 -13.52 1.76
C HIS A 7 -1.69 -13.08 0.54
N LEU A 8 -1.95 -13.66 -0.63
CA LEU A 8 -1.27 -13.28 -1.87
C LEU A 8 -1.57 -11.82 -2.24
N ALA A 9 -2.85 -11.42 -2.18
CA ALA A 9 -3.28 -10.05 -2.43
C ALA A 9 -2.63 -9.07 -1.46
N ALA A 10 -2.62 -9.37 -0.16
CA ALA A 10 -1.99 -8.53 0.84
C ALA A 10 -0.47 -8.42 0.63
N THR A 11 0.20 -9.52 0.24
CA THR A 11 1.64 -9.54 -0.01
C THR A 11 2.00 -8.68 -1.21
N GLN A 12 1.28 -8.84 -2.32
CA GLN A 12 1.55 -8.10 -3.54
C GLN A 12 1.25 -6.61 -3.36
N LEU A 13 0.11 -6.27 -2.77
CA LEU A 13 -0.27 -4.90 -2.43
C LEU A 13 0.74 -4.27 -1.44
N GLY A 14 1.20 -5.03 -0.45
CA GLY A 14 2.25 -4.60 0.47
C GLY A 14 3.57 -4.25 -0.21
N GLN A 15 3.90 -4.85 -1.37
CA GLN A 15 5.06 -4.41 -2.17
C GLN A 15 4.78 -3.08 -2.90
N PHE A 16 3.58 -2.90 -3.47
CA PHE A 16 3.20 -1.66 -4.14
C PHE A 16 3.20 -0.45 -3.19
N MET A 17 2.66 -0.60 -1.99
CA MET A 17 2.66 0.49 -0.99
C MET A 17 4.08 0.85 -0.52
N LYS A 18 4.97 -0.14 -0.40
CA LYS A 18 6.40 0.10 -0.09
C LYS A 18 7.14 0.75 -1.26
N PHE A 19 6.65 0.60 -2.49
CA PHE A 19 7.21 1.26 -3.65
C PHE A 19 6.75 2.72 -3.73
N GLU A 20 5.49 3.03 -3.42
CA GLU A 20 5.00 4.41 -3.38
C GLU A 20 5.71 5.28 -2.33
N ASP A 21 5.98 4.74 -1.13
CA ASP A 21 6.81 5.41 -0.10
C ASP A 21 8.20 5.82 -0.63
N LYS A 22 8.72 5.06 -1.61
CA LYS A 22 10.02 5.34 -2.23
C LYS A 22 9.92 6.20 -3.48
N SER A 23 8.74 6.35 -4.08
CA SER A 23 8.58 6.94 -5.40
C SER A 23 8.15 8.41 -5.36
N GLU A 24 7.71 8.94 -4.23
CA GLU A 24 7.36 10.36 -4.09
C GLU A 24 8.19 11.02 -2.97
N THR A 25 9.12 11.88 -3.39
CA THR A 25 9.89 12.88 -2.61
C THR A 25 11.17 12.44 -1.87
N SER A 26 12.30 12.64 -2.56
CA SER A 26 13.40 13.41 -1.98
C SER A 26 12.88 14.80 -1.58
N SER A 27 12.45 15.01 -0.33
CA SER A 27 12.41 16.36 0.25
C SER A 27 12.34 16.34 1.77
N SER A 28 13.15 17.23 2.35
CA SER A 28 13.41 17.46 3.77
C SER A 28 12.27 18.18 4.48
N HIS A 29 11.63 17.54 5.46
CA HIS A 29 11.05 18.14 6.69
C HIS A 29 10.35 17.00 7.45
N GLY A 30 10.58 16.70 8.73
CA GLY A 30 10.81 17.60 9.85
C GLY A 30 9.72 17.29 10.89
N GLY A 31 10.11 16.93 12.11
CA GLY A 31 9.22 17.01 13.27
C GLY A 31 8.58 15.70 13.75
N LEU A 32 9.37 14.90 14.48
CA LEU A 32 8.85 13.98 15.47
C LEU A 32 8.24 14.80 16.62
N SER A 33 6.94 15.13 16.58
CA SER A 33 6.15 15.53 17.77
C SER A 33 4.68 15.68 17.43
N ALA A 34 3.93 14.58 17.51
CA ALA A 34 2.52 14.64 17.83
C ALA A 34 2.16 13.35 18.57
N ALA A 35 1.70 13.47 19.82
CA ALA A 35 1.03 12.38 20.54
C ALA A 35 -0.38 12.15 19.93
N GLY A 36 -0.43 11.85 18.63
CA GLY A 36 -1.63 11.66 17.84
C GLY A 36 -1.48 10.42 16.97
N ALA A 37 -2.61 9.79 16.63
CA ALA A 37 -2.68 8.53 15.91
C ALA A 37 -1.70 8.48 14.72
N VAL A 38 -0.92 7.40 14.64
CA VAL A 38 -0.02 7.14 13.51
C VAL A 38 -0.82 7.29 12.22
N PRO A 39 -0.41 8.15 11.27
CA PRO A 39 -1.12 8.28 10.01
C PRO A 39 -1.08 6.93 9.28
N VAL A 40 -2.23 6.28 9.17
CA VAL A 40 -2.35 5.01 8.45
C VAL A 40 -2.32 5.31 6.96
N PRO A 41 -1.33 4.80 6.20
CA PRO A 41 -1.29 4.98 4.76
C PRO A 41 -2.53 4.35 4.13
N GLN A 42 -3.20 5.12 3.26
CA GLN A 42 -4.39 4.64 2.57
C GLN A 42 -4.03 3.59 1.53
N LEU A 43 -4.92 2.60 1.36
CA LEU A 43 -4.75 1.54 0.38
C LEU A 43 -4.86 2.11 -1.05
N PRO A 44 -3.87 1.87 -1.94
CA PRO A 44 -3.95 2.32 -3.33
C PRO A 44 -5.11 1.61 -4.04
N LYS A 45 -5.80 2.36 -4.90
CA LYS A 45 -6.85 1.81 -5.77
C LYS A 45 -6.22 1.02 -6.92
N LEU A 46 -6.83 -0.12 -7.23
CA LEU A 46 -6.45 -0.92 -8.38
C LEU A 46 -6.96 -0.25 -9.68
N GLN A 47 -6.21 -0.36 -10.78
CA GLN A 47 -6.62 0.20 -12.07
C GLN A 47 -7.87 -0.50 -12.60
N ASP A 48 -8.72 0.22 -13.34
CA ASP A 48 -9.99 -0.29 -13.85
C ASP A 48 -9.84 -1.52 -14.75
N ASN A 49 -8.71 -1.66 -15.45
CA ASN A 49 -8.42 -2.82 -16.31
C ASN A 49 -8.09 -4.10 -15.53
N VAL A 50 -7.76 -4.00 -14.24
CA VAL A 50 -7.38 -5.15 -13.39
C VAL A 50 -8.24 -5.27 -12.13
N CYS A 51 -9.16 -4.33 -11.88
CA CYS A 51 -9.98 -4.28 -10.66
C CYS A 51 -10.83 -5.55 -10.43
N ASN A 52 -11.23 -6.22 -11.51
CA ASN A 52 -12.00 -7.47 -11.48
C ASN A 52 -11.14 -8.73 -11.72
N SER A 53 -9.82 -8.59 -11.84
CA SER A 53 -8.88 -9.69 -12.04
C SER A 53 -8.24 -10.14 -10.72
N MET A 54 -7.72 -11.38 -10.69
CA MET A 54 -6.85 -11.84 -9.62
C MET A 54 -5.43 -11.29 -9.82
N PHE A 55 -5.24 -9.99 -9.56
CA PHE A 55 -3.95 -9.31 -9.73
C PHE A 55 -2.78 -10.00 -8.98
N PHE A 56 -3.12 -10.73 -7.91
CA PHE A 56 -2.23 -11.45 -7.00
C PHE A 56 -1.88 -12.89 -7.39
N CYS A 57 -2.39 -13.39 -8.52
CA CYS A 57 -1.95 -14.66 -9.11
C CYS A 57 -0.62 -14.50 -9.84
#